data_AF-A0A2G9TY44-F1
#
_entry.id   AF-A0A2G9TY44-F1
#
_cell.length_a   1.000
_cell.length_b   1.000
_cell.length_c   1.000
_cell.angle_alpha   90.00
_cell.angle_beta   90.00
_cell.angle_gamma   90.00
#
_symmetry.space_group_name_H-M   'P 1'
#
loop_
_entity.id
_entity.type
_entity.pdbx_description
1 polymer ?
#
loop_
_entity_poly.entity_id
_entity_poly.type
_entity_poly.pdbx_seq_one_letter_code
_entity_poly.pdbx_strand_id
1 'polypeptide(L)'
;AGLIDFAAYYMGVPMVPSYIPHRLPPNVHLFKWIPQADLLRHPKTIAFISHGGYNSLQVIFNTRVAETLAKAGHNITMVMITGFADRDSSDVKIMKEVSEVVENKNFVNWLISQKFDLAFAYTADACPIGLVHYAKIPTWIWLSRYDFSNIPSTTIDPPPFCSAGLMDFAAYHMGVPMVPSYIPPIVMESTDEMNFYERTKSLIGQFLTVFLWERTFADQQTAIFREADPSFPHLVDLTRKCPLVMVNSNELYELPRPTLAKIVNIGGIGVQLKDSRPLTLEFQQIVDRSEGLVVFSFGSVAPSHLMPETWKAAFLESFAHFPNLSFVLRYEGTDLKDRIPKNVYLFKWIPQADLLRHPKTIAFISHGGYNSLQ
;
A
#
# COMPACT_ATOMS: atom_id res chain seq x y z
N ALA A 1 -26.17 -6.41 -22.06
CA ALA A 1 -24.76 -6.13 -21.74
C ALA A 1 -24.69 -4.75 -21.11
N GLY A 2 -24.54 -4.68 -19.78
CA GLY A 2 -24.36 -3.44 -19.02
C GLY A 2 -22.97 -3.43 -18.37
N LEU A 3 -22.39 -2.24 -18.21
CA LEU A 3 -21.03 -1.95 -17.73
C LEU A 3 -21.10 -0.59 -16.97
N ILE A 4 -20.21 -0.26 -16.00
CA ILE A 4 -20.55 0.71 -14.92
C ILE A 4 -19.37 1.61 -14.34
N ASP A 5 -19.37 2.92 -14.68
CA ASP A 5 -19.07 4.23 -13.96
C ASP A 5 -17.75 4.70 -13.20
N PHE A 6 -16.94 5.76 -13.59
CA PHE A 6 -16.07 6.76 -12.83
C PHE A 6 -14.49 6.85 -13.09
N ALA A 7 -13.66 7.59 -12.26
CA ALA A 7 -12.14 7.75 -12.27
C ALA A 7 -11.43 8.49 -11.04
N ALA A 8 -10.06 8.49 -10.84
CA ALA A 8 -9.32 8.78 -9.55
C ALA A 8 -8.09 9.80 -9.47
N TYR A 9 -7.73 10.39 -8.28
CA TYR A 9 -6.43 11.10 -7.94
C TYR A 9 -6.10 11.37 -6.41
N TYR A 10 -4.92 11.93 -6.00
CA TYR A 10 -4.51 12.46 -4.63
C TYR A 10 -3.29 13.47 -4.69
N MET A 11 -2.88 14.15 -3.58
CA MET A 11 -1.82 15.21 -3.52
C MET A 11 -0.51 14.87 -2.76
N GLY A 12 0.67 15.42 -3.15
CA GLY A 12 1.67 15.82 -2.12
C GLY A 12 3.18 15.49 -2.22
N VAL A 13 3.78 15.08 -3.35
CA VAL A 13 5.27 15.01 -3.50
C VAL A 13 5.68 15.50 -4.90
N PRO A 14 6.79 16.26 -5.06
CA PRO A 14 7.30 16.63 -6.40
C PRO A 14 7.61 15.40 -7.28
N MET A 15 7.13 15.40 -8.51
CA MET A 15 7.29 14.27 -9.43
C MET A 15 8.76 14.01 -9.81
N VAL A 16 9.18 12.74 -9.74
CA VAL A 16 10.26 12.21 -10.58
C VAL A 16 9.59 11.50 -11.78
N PRO A 17 9.74 11.96 -13.04
CA PRO A 17 8.94 11.47 -14.18
C PRO A 17 9.12 9.99 -14.60
N SER A 18 9.96 9.22 -13.93
CA SER A 18 10.51 7.95 -14.44
C SER A 18 9.54 6.75 -14.39
N TYR A 19 8.54 6.74 -13.50
CA TYR A 19 7.75 5.52 -13.22
C TYR A 19 6.29 5.52 -13.71
N ILE A 20 5.98 6.31 -14.74
CA ILE A 20 4.77 6.05 -15.56
C ILE A 20 5.05 4.82 -16.45
N PRO A 21 4.16 3.80 -16.51
CA PRO A 21 4.28 2.71 -17.48
C PRO A 21 4.20 3.23 -18.92
N HIS A 22 5.26 3.03 -19.73
CA HIS A 22 5.30 3.52 -21.12
C HIS A 22 4.27 2.86 -22.06
N ARG A 23 3.62 1.78 -21.61
CA ARG A 23 2.44 1.18 -22.27
C ARG A 23 1.39 0.85 -21.22
N LEU A 24 0.69 1.88 -20.78
CA LEU A 24 -0.70 1.71 -20.33
C LEU A 24 -1.51 1.09 -21.50
N PRO A 25 -2.49 0.21 -21.23
CA PRO A 25 -3.46 -0.20 -22.24
C PRO A 25 -4.13 1.02 -22.90
N PRO A 26 -4.56 0.96 -24.17
CA PRO A 26 -5.08 2.13 -24.89
C PRO A 26 -6.38 2.72 -24.32
N ASN A 27 -7.02 2.01 -23.37
CA ASN A 27 -8.19 2.44 -22.60
C ASN A 27 -7.84 2.96 -21.18
N VAL A 28 -6.56 3.17 -20.87
CA VAL A 28 -6.07 3.66 -19.57
C VAL A 28 -5.25 4.93 -19.79
N HIS A 29 -5.72 6.05 -19.25
CA HIS A 29 -5.16 7.38 -19.48
C HIS A 29 -4.77 8.04 -18.16
N LEU A 30 -3.59 8.67 -18.12
CA LEU A 30 -3.14 9.49 -17.00
C LEU A 30 -3.23 10.97 -17.34
N PHE A 31 -3.74 11.76 -16.41
CA PHE A 31 -3.87 13.21 -16.53
C PHE A 31 -3.45 13.87 -15.22
N LYS A 32 -2.85 15.06 -15.29
CA LYS A 32 -2.48 15.86 -14.11
C LYS A 32 -3.70 16.54 -13.47
N TRP A 33 -4.74 16.77 -14.25
CA TRP A 33 -6.04 17.33 -13.89
C TRP A 33 -7.02 16.98 -15.03
N ILE A 34 -8.31 16.79 -14.73
CA ILE A 34 -9.34 16.41 -15.71
C ILE A 34 -10.55 17.34 -15.54
N PRO A 35 -11.22 17.78 -16.63
CA PRO A 35 -12.56 18.34 -16.54
C PRO A 35 -13.56 17.23 -16.20
N GLN A 36 -13.63 16.85 -14.91
CA GLN A 36 -14.37 15.70 -14.39
C GLN A 36 -15.79 15.62 -14.98
N ALA A 37 -16.52 16.74 -14.97
CA ALA A 37 -17.93 16.81 -15.36
C ALA A 37 -18.19 16.46 -16.83
N ASP A 38 -17.28 16.77 -17.75
CA ASP A 38 -17.49 16.52 -19.18
C ASP A 38 -17.03 15.11 -19.59
N LEU A 39 -16.05 14.56 -18.85
CA LEU A 39 -15.72 13.15 -18.94
C LEU A 39 -16.85 12.27 -18.33
N LEU A 40 -17.44 12.70 -17.21
CA LEU A 40 -18.63 12.10 -16.56
C LEU A 40 -19.91 12.17 -17.40
N ARG A 41 -19.97 13.05 -18.40
CA ARG A 41 -21.07 13.14 -19.38
C ARG A 41 -20.85 12.25 -20.61
N HIS A 42 -19.65 11.70 -20.80
CA HIS A 42 -19.33 10.95 -22.00
C HIS A 42 -19.89 9.51 -21.91
N PRO A 43 -20.84 9.10 -22.77
CA PRO A 43 -21.66 7.88 -22.59
C PRO A 43 -20.94 6.56 -22.91
N LYS A 44 -19.61 6.53 -22.75
CA LYS A 44 -18.76 5.33 -22.91
C LYS A 44 -17.71 5.18 -21.80
N THR A 45 -17.62 6.09 -20.84
CA THR A 45 -16.80 5.84 -19.64
C THR A 45 -17.54 4.87 -18.73
N ILE A 46 -16.82 3.99 -18.00
CA ILE A 46 -17.45 2.96 -17.16
C ILE A 46 -16.57 2.45 -15.93
N ALA A 47 -15.95 3.27 -15.02
CA ALA A 47 -14.95 2.76 -13.98
C ALA A 47 -14.55 3.45 -12.57
N PHE A 48 -15.17 3.22 -11.36
CA PHE A 48 -14.76 3.84 -10.02
C PHE A 48 -15.11 3.21 -8.62
N ILE A 49 -14.15 2.58 -7.89
CA ILE A 49 -14.05 2.37 -6.40
C ILE A 49 -12.56 2.30 -5.88
N SER A 50 -12.03 3.24 -5.05
CA SER A 50 -10.71 3.12 -4.31
C SER A 50 -10.36 4.32 -3.36
N HIS A 51 -9.30 4.19 -2.54
CA HIS A 51 -8.69 5.21 -1.66
C HIS A 51 -7.18 4.95 -1.49
N GLY A 52 -6.35 5.98 -1.30
CA GLY A 52 -4.91 5.84 -0.99
C GLY A 52 -4.04 7.01 -1.44
N GLY A 53 -2.86 7.15 -0.82
CA GLY A 53 -1.93 8.24 -1.10
C GLY A 53 -1.11 8.08 -2.39
N TYR A 54 -0.60 9.19 -2.93
CA TYR A 54 0.41 9.19 -3.99
C TYR A 54 1.70 8.61 -3.44
N ASN A 55 2.25 7.63 -4.17
CA ASN A 55 3.34 6.77 -3.72
C ASN A 55 2.98 5.82 -2.56
N SER A 56 1.72 5.78 -2.08
CA SER A 56 1.27 4.66 -1.24
C SER A 56 1.30 3.38 -2.07
N LEU A 57 1.75 2.31 -1.44
CA LEU A 57 2.00 1.06 -2.13
C LEU A 57 0.66 0.29 -2.34
N GLN A 58 -0.39 0.73 -1.64
CA GLN A 58 -1.78 0.35 -1.85
C GLN A 58 -2.30 0.72 -3.24
N VAL A 59 -2.06 1.94 -3.73
CA VAL A 59 -2.58 2.38 -5.04
C VAL A 59 -2.01 1.54 -6.18
N ILE A 60 -0.72 1.17 -6.09
CA ILE A 60 -0.08 0.25 -7.07
C ILE A 60 -0.74 -1.12 -7.02
N PHE A 61 -0.94 -1.69 -5.83
CA PHE A 61 -1.61 -2.99 -5.66
C PHE A 61 -3.02 -3.00 -6.24
N ASN A 62 -3.86 -2.04 -5.82
CA ASN A 62 -5.23 -1.87 -6.32
C ASN A 62 -5.25 -1.69 -7.85
N THR A 63 -4.35 -0.87 -8.40
CA THR A 63 -4.21 -0.67 -9.85
C THR A 63 -3.88 -1.96 -10.58
N ARG A 64 -3.02 -2.84 -10.03
CA ARG A 64 -2.67 -4.09 -10.73
C ARG A 64 -3.72 -5.19 -10.60
N VAL A 65 -4.47 -5.23 -9.50
CA VAL A 65 -5.72 -6.02 -9.43
C VAL A 65 -6.67 -5.54 -10.53
N ALA A 66 -6.88 -4.23 -10.62
CA ALA A 66 -7.76 -3.63 -11.62
C ALA A 66 -7.32 -3.91 -13.07
N GLU A 67 -6.04 -3.70 -13.40
CA GLU A 67 -5.45 -4.05 -14.69
C GLU A 67 -5.65 -5.53 -15.06
N THR A 68 -5.53 -6.43 -14.08
CA THR A 68 -5.57 -7.87 -14.31
C THR A 68 -7.01 -8.33 -14.60
N LEU A 69 -7.98 -7.81 -13.86
CA LEU A 69 -9.41 -8.04 -14.12
C LEU A 69 -9.84 -7.42 -15.45
N ALA A 70 -9.34 -6.23 -15.81
CA ALA A 70 -9.59 -5.60 -17.10
C ALA A 70 -9.04 -6.42 -18.27
N LYS A 71 -7.84 -7.01 -18.12
CA LYS A 71 -7.23 -7.93 -19.11
C LYS A 71 -7.99 -9.25 -19.23
N ALA A 72 -8.74 -9.66 -18.21
CA ALA A 72 -9.67 -10.79 -18.26
C ALA A 72 -11.04 -10.46 -18.92
N GLY A 73 -11.23 -9.23 -19.42
CA GLY A 73 -12.46 -8.80 -20.09
C GLY A 73 -13.55 -8.26 -19.15
N HIS A 74 -13.25 -8.10 -17.86
CA HIS A 74 -14.14 -7.37 -16.96
C HIS A 74 -14.02 -5.85 -17.16
N ASN A 75 -15.06 -5.11 -16.77
CA ASN A 75 -15.08 -3.66 -16.77
C ASN A 75 -14.92 -3.16 -15.33
N ILE A 76 -13.85 -2.42 -15.05
CA ILE A 76 -13.23 -2.36 -13.72
C ILE A 76 -12.85 -0.94 -13.31
N THR A 77 -12.88 -0.69 -12.01
CA THR A 77 -13.60 0.46 -11.45
C THR A 77 -12.79 1.06 -10.29
N MET A 78 -12.21 2.27 -10.41
CA MET A 78 -11.30 2.90 -9.42
C MET A 78 -11.54 4.43 -9.10
N VAL A 79 -12.06 4.79 -7.90
CA VAL A 79 -12.04 6.15 -7.27
C VAL A 79 -10.63 6.38 -6.69
N MET A 80 -10.25 7.61 -6.36
CA MET A 80 -9.46 7.83 -5.14
C MET A 80 -10.14 8.95 -4.37
N ILE A 81 -10.59 8.63 -3.16
CA ILE A 81 -11.05 9.62 -2.18
C ILE A 81 -9.81 10.38 -1.67
N THR A 82 -9.92 11.70 -1.49
CA THR A 82 -8.80 12.57 -1.12
C THR A 82 -9.11 13.38 0.13
N GLY A 83 -8.25 13.29 1.14
CA GLY A 83 -8.15 14.30 2.19
C GLY A 83 -7.69 15.65 1.61
N PHE A 84 -8.40 16.73 1.93
CA PHE A 84 -8.06 18.09 1.47
C PHE A 84 -7.00 18.75 2.36
N ALA A 85 -5.73 18.44 2.11
CA ALA A 85 -4.61 19.15 2.69
C ALA A 85 -4.38 20.52 2.01
N ASP A 86 -5.15 21.54 2.43
CA ASP A 86 -4.81 22.96 2.23
C ASP A 86 -5.64 23.86 3.19
N ARG A 87 -5.42 23.70 4.51
CA ARG A 87 -5.95 24.61 5.55
C ARG A 87 -4.96 24.82 6.69
N ASP A 88 -4.18 25.89 6.55
CA ASP A 88 -3.30 26.40 7.59
C ASP A 88 -4.12 27.23 8.61
N SER A 89 -4.69 26.56 9.62
CA SER A 89 -5.42 27.21 10.73
C SER A 89 -5.45 26.33 11.98
N SER A 90 -4.92 26.82 13.10
CA SER A 90 -4.61 26.06 14.32
C SER A 90 -5.80 25.64 15.21
N ASP A 91 -7.04 25.94 14.82
CA ASP A 91 -8.21 25.93 15.72
C ASP A 91 -9.21 24.76 15.51
N VAL A 92 -8.87 23.77 14.68
CA VAL A 92 -9.79 22.67 14.32
C VAL A 92 -9.26 21.31 14.80
N LYS A 93 -10.07 20.62 15.63
CA LYS A 93 -9.79 19.24 16.04
C LYS A 93 -10.13 18.25 14.91
N ILE A 94 -9.32 17.19 14.81
CA ILE A 94 -9.35 16.18 13.74
C ILE A 94 -10.70 15.45 13.69
N MET A 95 -11.36 15.45 12.52
CA MET A 95 -12.25 14.41 11.94
C MET A 95 -13.03 15.02 10.75
N LYS A 96 -12.46 14.94 9.53
CA LYS A 96 -13.05 15.60 8.34
C LYS A 96 -12.69 14.93 7.00
N GLU A 97 -13.00 13.63 6.88
CA GLU A 97 -12.83 12.88 5.63
C GLU A 97 -14.05 11.98 5.36
N VAL A 98 -14.37 11.06 6.27
CA VAL A 98 -15.50 10.12 6.11
C VAL A 98 -16.85 10.84 6.08
N SER A 99 -17.05 11.84 6.96
CA SER A 99 -18.25 12.68 6.98
C SER A 99 -18.44 13.43 5.67
N GLU A 100 -17.40 14.09 5.16
CA GLU A 100 -17.49 14.85 3.90
C GLU A 100 -17.83 13.97 2.69
N VAL A 101 -17.44 12.68 2.68
CA VAL A 101 -17.82 11.72 1.64
C VAL A 101 -19.28 11.26 1.78
N VAL A 102 -19.75 10.99 3.00
CA VAL A 102 -21.13 10.53 3.28
C VAL A 102 -22.15 11.67 3.11
N GLU A 103 -21.79 12.90 3.50
CA GLU A 103 -22.59 14.11 3.31
C GLU A 103 -22.69 14.54 1.83
N ASN A 104 -21.73 14.13 0.98
CA ASN A 104 -21.70 14.47 -0.44
C ASN A 104 -22.78 13.72 -1.23
N LYS A 105 -24.01 14.20 -1.14
CA LYS A 105 -25.19 13.66 -1.82
C LYS A 105 -25.01 13.52 -3.34
N ASN A 106 -24.15 14.32 -3.98
CA ASN A 106 -23.86 14.16 -5.41
C ASN A 106 -23.05 12.89 -5.67
N PHE A 107 -21.97 12.68 -4.92
CA PHE A 107 -21.16 11.45 -4.97
C PHE A 107 -21.99 10.22 -4.56
N VAL A 108 -22.72 10.29 -3.45
CA VAL A 108 -23.51 9.17 -2.91
C VAL A 108 -24.67 8.79 -3.83
N ASN A 109 -25.43 9.76 -4.38
CA ASN A 109 -26.49 9.46 -5.34
C ASN A 109 -25.92 8.91 -6.66
N TRP A 110 -24.75 9.39 -7.09
CA TRP A 110 -24.04 8.81 -8.24
C TRP A 110 -23.62 7.36 -7.97
N LEU A 111 -23.09 7.06 -6.77
CA LEU A 111 -22.62 5.73 -6.37
C LEU A 111 -23.78 4.72 -6.34
N ILE A 112 -24.96 5.16 -5.86
CA ILE A 112 -26.21 4.39 -5.90
C ILE A 112 -26.72 4.22 -7.34
N SER A 113 -26.65 5.26 -8.18
CA SER A 113 -27.21 5.22 -9.54
C SER A 113 -26.45 4.27 -10.48
N GLN A 114 -25.17 4.02 -10.18
CA GLN A 114 -24.32 3.07 -10.90
C GLN A 114 -24.80 1.62 -10.79
N LYS A 115 -25.23 1.15 -9.61
CA LYS A 115 -25.66 -0.24 -9.34
C LYS A 115 -24.59 -1.31 -9.61
N PHE A 116 -23.36 -1.10 -9.14
CA PHE A 116 -22.28 -2.08 -9.26
C PHE A 116 -22.66 -3.46 -8.70
N ASP A 117 -22.29 -4.53 -9.40
CA ASP A 117 -22.47 -5.92 -8.93
C ASP A 117 -21.46 -6.32 -7.84
N LEU A 118 -20.26 -5.73 -7.86
CA LEU A 118 -19.12 -6.09 -7.01
C LEU A 118 -18.24 -4.87 -6.72
N ALA A 119 -17.81 -4.71 -5.48
CA ALA A 119 -16.81 -3.71 -5.08
C ALA A 119 -15.46 -4.34 -4.66
N PHE A 120 -14.38 -3.58 -4.84
CA PHE A 120 -13.07 -3.87 -4.23
C PHE A 120 -12.76 -2.78 -3.21
N ALA A 121 -12.64 -3.15 -1.94
CA ALA A 121 -12.55 -2.24 -0.80
C ALA A 121 -11.21 -2.38 -0.08
N TYR A 122 -10.60 -1.26 0.32
CA TYR A 122 -9.45 -1.26 1.23
C TYR A 122 -9.84 -1.80 2.62
N THR A 123 -8.87 -2.28 3.39
CA THR A 123 -9.11 -2.96 4.67
C THR A 123 -8.78 -2.15 5.92
N ALA A 124 -7.89 -1.15 5.85
CA ALA A 124 -7.40 -0.50 7.06
C ALA A 124 -8.47 0.33 7.78
N ASP A 125 -9.43 0.87 7.03
CA ASP A 125 -10.59 1.59 7.54
C ASP A 125 -11.90 0.89 7.14
N ALA A 126 -12.98 1.18 7.87
CA ALA A 126 -14.28 0.55 7.65
C ALA A 126 -15.20 1.36 6.72
N CYS A 127 -14.88 2.63 6.47
CA CYS A 127 -15.62 3.54 5.58
C CYS A 127 -15.93 2.96 4.19
N PRO A 128 -14.97 2.33 3.45
CA PRO A 128 -15.26 1.74 2.14
C PRO A 128 -16.38 0.70 2.18
N ILE A 129 -16.46 -0.09 3.26
CA ILE A 129 -17.48 -1.12 3.48
C ILE A 129 -18.84 -0.46 3.79
N GLY A 130 -18.80 0.64 4.54
CA GLY A 130 -19.97 1.48 4.78
C GLY A 130 -20.54 2.04 3.49
N LEU A 131 -19.70 2.58 2.60
CA LEU A 131 -20.09 3.08 1.28
C LEU A 131 -20.66 1.96 0.39
N VAL A 132 -20.04 0.77 0.39
CA VAL A 132 -20.54 -0.42 -0.31
C VAL A 132 -21.96 -0.79 0.14
N HIS A 133 -22.22 -0.79 1.45
CA HIS A 133 -23.53 -1.10 2.00
C HIS A 133 -24.55 0.01 1.73
N TYR A 134 -24.17 1.28 1.91
CA TYR A 134 -25.02 2.45 1.64
C TYR A 134 -25.43 2.53 0.16
N ALA A 135 -24.51 2.21 -0.75
CA ALA A 135 -24.76 2.09 -2.19
C ALA A 135 -25.54 0.83 -2.60
N LYS A 136 -25.77 -0.09 -1.67
CA LYS A 136 -26.48 -1.38 -1.86
C LYS A 136 -25.81 -2.28 -2.91
N ILE A 137 -24.49 -2.24 -2.98
CA ILE A 137 -23.68 -3.13 -3.82
C ILE A 137 -23.81 -4.57 -3.26
N PRO A 138 -24.16 -5.59 -4.09
CA PRO A 138 -24.49 -6.93 -3.59
C PRO A 138 -23.37 -7.67 -2.86
N THR A 139 -22.11 -7.42 -3.23
CA THR A 139 -20.93 -8.13 -2.69
C THR A 139 -19.66 -7.29 -2.81
N TRP A 140 -18.64 -7.59 -2.01
CA TRP A 140 -17.34 -6.93 -2.08
C TRP A 140 -16.19 -7.87 -1.76
N ILE A 141 -15.00 -7.52 -2.24
CA ILE A 141 -13.73 -8.17 -1.95
C ILE A 141 -12.84 -7.19 -1.20
N TRP A 142 -12.23 -7.63 -0.11
CA TRP A 142 -11.29 -6.84 0.66
C TRP A 142 -9.86 -6.94 0.08
N LEU A 143 -9.24 -5.82 -0.25
CA LEU A 143 -7.86 -5.70 -0.73
C LEU A 143 -6.91 -5.43 0.43
N SER A 144 -6.49 -6.49 1.12
CA SER A 144 -5.67 -6.42 2.34
C SER A 144 -4.21 -6.15 2.04
N ARG A 145 -3.72 -5.08 2.65
CA ARG A 145 -2.31 -4.70 2.78
C ARG A 145 -2.23 -3.66 3.90
N TYR A 146 -1.15 -3.68 4.67
CA TYR A 146 -0.84 -2.59 5.59
C TYR A 146 -0.01 -1.50 4.89
N ASP A 147 -0.39 -0.23 5.08
CA ASP A 147 0.40 0.97 4.74
C ASP A 147 0.28 1.96 5.92
N PHE A 148 1.40 2.54 6.37
CA PHE A 148 1.48 3.31 7.63
C PHE A 148 1.16 4.80 7.50
N SER A 149 0.78 5.26 6.30
CA SER A 149 0.70 6.67 5.91
C SER A 149 -0.18 7.58 6.78
N ASN A 150 -1.08 7.02 7.59
CA ASN A 150 -2.13 7.76 8.31
C ASN A 150 -1.97 7.77 9.84
N ILE A 151 -0.88 7.19 10.40
CA ILE A 151 -0.59 7.26 11.84
C ILE A 151 0.45 8.37 12.08
N PRO A 152 0.18 9.38 12.93
CA PRO A 152 1.18 10.38 13.31
C PRO A 152 2.42 9.74 13.94
N SER A 153 3.61 10.06 13.41
CA SER A 153 4.89 9.45 13.78
C SER A 153 5.46 9.95 15.13
N THR A 154 4.58 10.18 16.11
CA THR A 154 4.87 10.92 17.35
C THR A 154 4.33 10.26 18.62
N THR A 155 3.71 9.08 18.52
CA THR A 155 2.98 8.44 19.64
C THR A 155 3.43 7.02 19.99
N ILE A 156 4.22 6.35 19.15
CA ILE A 156 4.82 5.03 19.43
C ILE A 156 6.25 5.05 18.89
N ASP A 157 7.21 4.70 19.74
CA ASP A 157 8.64 4.63 19.43
C ASP A 157 9.22 3.31 20.02
N PRO A 158 9.78 2.39 19.21
CA PRO A 158 9.90 2.46 17.75
C PRO A 158 8.51 2.44 17.06
N PRO A 159 8.32 3.19 15.96
CA PRO A 159 7.15 3.01 15.10
C PRO A 159 7.18 1.58 14.52
N PRO A 160 6.07 0.81 14.56
CA PRO A 160 6.08 -0.57 14.08
C PRO A 160 6.12 -0.64 12.55
N PHE A 161 7.32 -0.48 11.95
CA PHE A 161 7.55 -0.38 10.50
C PHE A 161 7.37 -1.70 9.72
N CYS A 162 6.25 -2.39 9.89
CA CYS A 162 5.89 -3.58 9.12
C CYS A 162 4.82 -3.26 8.07
N SER A 163 5.20 -3.36 6.79
CA SER A 163 4.23 -3.84 5.79
C SER A 163 3.88 -5.30 6.16
N ALA A 164 2.62 -5.69 6.05
CA ALA A 164 2.19 -7.09 6.22
C ALA A 164 1.02 -7.44 5.31
N GLY A 165 0.75 -8.74 5.18
CA GLY A 165 -0.40 -9.27 4.47
C GLY A 165 -1.73 -9.05 5.19
N LEU A 166 -2.21 -10.07 5.91
CA LEU A 166 -3.53 -10.03 6.55
C LEU A 166 -3.44 -9.31 7.91
N MET A 167 -4.22 -8.23 8.05
CA MET A 167 -4.29 -7.38 9.25
C MET A 167 -5.03 -8.10 10.40
N ASP A 168 -4.61 -7.88 11.65
CA ASP A 168 -5.11 -8.63 12.82
C ASP A 168 -6.62 -8.50 13.06
N PHE A 169 -7.18 -7.28 12.99
CA PHE A 169 -8.63 -7.07 13.13
C PHE A 169 -9.40 -7.65 11.93
N ALA A 170 -8.84 -7.58 10.71
CA ALA A 170 -9.46 -8.16 9.52
C ALA A 170 -9.51 -9.68 9.61
N ALA A 171 -8.43 -10.32 10.10
CA ALA A 171 -8.38 -11.74 10.42
C ALA A 171 -9.42 -12.12 11.50
N TYR A 172 -9.42 -11.41 12.63
CA TYR A 172 -10.34 -11.64 13.75
C TYR A 172 -11.81 -11.52 13.34
N HIS A 173 -12.21 -10.41 12.71
CA HIS A 173 -13.59 -10.22 12.24
C HIS A 173 -14.01 -11.22 11.16
N MET A 174 -13.06 -11.71 10.36
CA MET A 174 -13.32 -12.75 9.37
C MET A 174 -13.42 -14.16 9.96
N GLY A 175 -13.12 -14.36 11.24
CA GLY A 175 -13.10 -15.66 11.90
C GLY A 175 -11.85 -16.49 11.61
N VAL A 176 -10.76 -15.85 11.16
CA VAL A 176 -9.45 -16.50 11.03
C VAL A 176 -8.89 -16.74 12.44
N PRO A 177 -8.44 -17.96 12.79
CA PRO A 177 -7.92 -18.24 14.13
C PRO A 177 -6.66 -17.42 14.46
N MET A 178 -6.79 -16.47 15.38
CA MET A 178 -5.68 -15.70 15.95
C MET A 178 -5.02 -16.51 17.07
N VAL A 179 -3.71 -16.80 16.94
CA VAL A 179 -2.99 -17.73 17.84
C VAL A 179 -1.74 -17.04 18.42
N PRO A 180 -1.87 -16.31 19.54
CA PRO A 180 -0.81 -15.42 20.05
C PRO A 180 0.46 -16.13 20.55
N SER A 181 0.46 -17.47 20.65
CA SER A 181 1.65 -18.24 21.02
C SER A 181 2.72 -18.32 19.93
N TYR A 182 2.38 -18.08 18.66
CA TYR A 182 3.33 -18.04 17.54
C TYR A 182 2.97 -17.01 16.45
N ILE A 183 1.85 -16.29 16.59
CA ILE A 183 1.49 -15.17 15.71
C ILE A 183 1.56 -13.88 16.54
N PRO A 184 2.66 -13.11 16.50
CA PRO A 184 2.65 -11.76 17.08
C PRO A 184 1.69 -10.86 16.27
N PRO A 185 1.00 -9.90 16.91
CA PRO A 185 0.25 -8.87 16.18
C PRO A 185 1.23 -8.00 15.37
N ILE A 186 0.76 -7.39 14.27
CA ILE A 186 1.61 -6.64 13.33
C ILE A 186 2.42 -5.50 14.00
N VAL A 187 1.91 -4.96 15.09
CA VAL A 187 2.53 -3.87 15.86
C VAL A 187 3.61 -4.32 16.86
N MET A 188 3.97 -5.61 16.88
CA MET A 188 4.91 -6.18 17.84
C MET A 188 6.15 -6.75 17.15
N GLU A 189 7.33 -6.28 17.55
CA GLU A 189 8.63 -6.82 17.16
C GLU A 189 8.83 -8.23 17.76
N SER A 190 8.51 -9.27 17.00
CA SER A 190 8.76 -10.69 17.32
C SER A 190 8.64 -11.58 16.10
N THR A 191 9.15 -12.81 16.23
CA THR A 191 8.98 -13.92 15.28
C THR A 191 7.89 -14.88 15.77
N ASP A 192 7.77 -16.04 15.14
CA ASP A 192 7.01 -17.19 15.64
C ASP A 192 7.69 -17.90 16.85
N GLU A 193 9.01 -17.76 17.00
CA GLU A 193 9.79 -18.26 18.15
C GLU A 193 9.73 -17.34 19.40
N MET A 194 8.54 -17.15 19.95
CA MET A 194 8.33 -16.32 21.15
C MET A 194 8.55 -17.06 22.48
N ASN A 195 9.23 -16.41 23.43
CA ASN A 195 9.29 -16.85 24.84
C ASN A 195 7.99 -16.53 25.60
N PHE A 196 7.87 -16.95 26.87
CA PHE A 196 6.63 -16.75 27.65
C PHE A 196 6.21 -15.28 27.81
N TYR A 197 7.17 -14.36 27.97
CA TYR A 197 6.89 -12.93 28.09
C TYR A 197 6.42 -12.35 26.75
N GLU A 198 7.05 -12.73 25.63
CA GLU A 198 6.56 -12.35 24.30
C GLU A 198 5.17 -12.92 24.00
N ARG A 199 4.91 -14.20 24.28
CA ARG A 199 3.57 -14.79 24.13
C ARG A 199 2.51 -14.04 24.96
N THR A 200 2.89 -13.55 26.13
CA THR A 200 2.02 -12.71 26.99
C THR A 200 1.79 -11.31 26.39
N LYS A 201 2.84 -10.65 25.89
CA LYS A 201 2.72 -9.38 25.13
C LYS A 201 1.83 -9.55 23.89
N SER A 202 2.03 -10.62 23.13
CA SER A 202 1.29 -10.95 21.90
C SER A 202 -0.20 -11.14 22.17
N LEU A 203 -0.55 -11.93 23.19
CA LEU A 203 -1.93 -12.12 23.64
C LEU A 203 -2.63 -10.79 23.94
N ILE A 204 -1.97 -9.92 24.72
CA ILE A 204 -2.49 -8.59 25.08
C ILE A 204 -2.59 -7.70 23.83
N GLY A 205 -1.55 -7.68 22.99
CA GLY A 205 -1.46 -6.85 21.79
C GLY A 205 -2.48 -7.22 20.71
N GLN A 206 -2.81 -8.49 20.53
CA GLN A 206 -3.89 -8.91 19.63
C GLN A 206 -5.24 -8.37 20.10
N PHE A 207 -5.59 -8.56 21.39
CA PHE A 207 -6.84 -8.01 21.95
C PHE A 207 -6.90 -6.48 21.87
N LEU A 208 -5.80 -5.78 22.19
CA LEU A 208 -5.74 -4.33 22.08
C LEU A 208 -5.87 -3.85 20.64
N THR A 209 -5.22 -4.49 19.66
CA THR A 209 -5.29 -4.09 18.24
C THR A 209 -6.72 -4.20 17.71
N VAL A 210 -7.43 -5.28 18.03
CA VAL A 210 -8.85 -5.45 17.69
C VAL A 210 -9.71 -4.40 18.38
N PHE A 211 -9.63 -4.30 19.71
CA PHE A 211 -10.48 -3.42 20.52
C PHE A 211 -10.28 -1.94 20.16
N LEU A 212 -9.03 -1.51 19.95
CA LEU A 212 -8.73 -0.15 19.53
C LEU A 212 -9.28 0.11 18.13
N TRP A 213 -9.14 -0.82 17.16
CA TRP A 213 -9.67 -0.62 15.82
C TRP A 213 -11.20 -0.53 15.79
N GLU A 214 -11.90 -1.39 16.55
CA GLU A 214 -13.35 -1.25 16.74
C GLU A 214 -13.69 0.15 17.31
N ARG A 215 -13.02 0.55 18.40
CA ARG A 215 -13.35 1.78 19.15
C ARG A 215 -12.97 3.08 18.45
N THR A 216 -11.91 3.12 17.64
CA THR A 216 -11.41 4.33 16.97
C THR A 216 -11.88 4.44 15.52
N PHE A 217 -11.97 3.35 14.77
CA PHE A 217 -12.44 3.39 13.38
C PHE A 217 -13.90 2.97 13.26
N ALA A 218 -14.25 1.74 13.66
CA ALA A 218 -15.57 1.19 13.35
C ALA A 218 -16.72 1.92 14.06
N ASP A 219 -16.60 2.21 15.36
CA ASP A 219 -17.59 2.98 16.13
C ASP A 219 -17.80 4.39 15.56
N GLN A 220 -16.69 5.11 15.34
CA GLN A 220 -16.71 6.51 14.89
C GLN A 220 -17.29 6.64 13.48
N GLN A 221 -16.85 5.76 12.57
CA GLN A 221 -17.36 5.74 11.20
C GLN A 221 -18.83 5.26 11.17
N THR A 222 -19.25 4.34 12.05
CA THR A 222 -20.66 3.94 12.17
C THR A 222 -21.53 5.12 12.63
N ALA A 223 -21.05 5.94 13.56
CA ALA A 223 -21.79 7.14 14.00
C ALA A 223 -22.04 8.09 12.82
N ILE A 224 -21.03 8.36 11.99
CA ILE A 224 -21.15 9.21 10.79
C ILE A 224 -22.19 8.63 9.80
N PHE A 225 -22.16 7.33 9.52
CA PHE A 225 -23.20 6.73 8.66
C PHE A 225 -24.61 6.82 9.28
N ARG A 226 -24.73 6.82 10.62
CA ARG A 226 -26.01 6.96 11.33
C ARG A 226 -26.56 8.39 11.39
N GLU A 227 -25.72 9.40 11.15
CA GLU A 227 -26.19 10.79 10.93
C GLU A 227 -26.93 10.93 9.59
N ALA A 228 -26.58 10.10 8.59
CA ALA A 228 -27.26 10.03 7.29
C ALA A 228 -28.43 9.01 7.27
N ASP A 229 -28.27 7.84 7.88
CA ASP A 229 -29.28 6.80 8.02
C ASP A 229 -29.28 6.21 9.45
N PRO A 230 -30.21 6.63 10.33
CA PRO A 230 -30.28 6.11 11.70
C PRO A 230 -30.48 4.59 11.83
N SER A 231 -30.86 3.89 10.75
CA SER A 231 -30.99 2.42 10.73
C SER A 231 -29.69 1.69 10.37
N PHE A 232 -28.61 2.41 10.05
CA PHE A 232 -27.38 1.84 9.52
C PHE A 232 -26.73 0.81 10.48
N PRO A 233 -26.36 -0.39 9.99
CA PRO A 233 -25.79 -1.46 10.82
C PRO A 233 -24.40 -1.09 11.37
N HIS A 234 -23.92 -1.80 12.39
CA HIS A 234 -22.55 -1.59 12.84
C HIS A 234 -21.56 -2.00 11.75
N LEU A 235 -20.52 -1.19 11.51
CA LEU A 235 -19.51 -1.50 10.49
C LEU A 235 -18.80 -2.83 10.76
N VAL A 236 -18.64 -3.22 12.03
CA VAL A 236 -18.12 -4.55 12.43
C VAL A 236 -19.04 -5.69 11.99
N ASP A 237 -20.36 -5.48 11.95
CA ASP A 237 -21.33 -6.48 11.47
C ASP A 237 -21.46 -6.50 9.94
N LEU A 238 -20.81 -5.55 9.25
CA LEU A 238 -20.53 -5.63 7.83
C LEU A 238 -19.17 -6.31 7.59
N THR A 239 -18.11 -5.98 8.33
CA THR A 239 -16.77 -6.60 8.16
C THR A 239 -16.83 -8.12 8.30
N ARG A 240 -17.55 -8.62 9.32
CA ARG A 240 -17.84 -10.05 9.55
C ARG A 240 -18.50 -10.77 8.36
N LYS A 241 -19.22 -10.04 7.50
CA LYS A 241 -19.94 -10.57 6.33
C LYS A 241 -19.12 -10.54 5.04
N CYS A 242 -17.89 -10.05 5.05
CA CYS A 242 -17.06 -10.02 3.85
C CYS A 242 -16.84 -11.46 3.32
N PRO A 243 -17.11 -11.73 2.02
CA PRO A 243 -17.02 -13.08 1.46
C PRO A 243 -15.60 -13.48 1.04
N LEU A 244 -14.68 -12.53 0.80
CA LEU A 244 -13.33 -12.80 0.30
C LEU A 244 -12.34 -11.67 0.64
N VAL A 245 -11.13 -12.05 1.07
CA VAL A 245 -9.96 -11.15 1.18
C VAL A 245 -8.92 -11.57 0.16
N MET A 246 -8.45 -10.61 -0.64
CA MET A 246 -7.24 -10.73 -1.44
C MET A 246 -6.11 -9.98 -0.75
N VAL A 247 -5.03 -10.69 -0.42
CA VAL A 247 -3.91 -10.17 0.38
C VAL A 247 -2.70 -9.90 -0.51
N ASN A 248 -2.05 -8.73 -0.42
CA ASN A 248 -0.80 -8.47 -1.16
C ASN A 248 0.43 -9.12 -0.51
N SER A 249 0.39 -10.45 -0.34
CA SER A 249 1.44 -11.23 0.29
C SER A 249 1.57 -12.63 -0.33
N ASN A 250 2.55 -13.40 0.12
CA ASN A 250 2.80 -14.78 -0.30
C ASN A 250 3.22 -15.63 0.90
N GLU A 251 2.70 -16.85 0.97
CA GLU A 251 2.91 -17.78 2.08
C GLU A 251 4.37 -18.19 2.30
N LEU A 252 5.24 -18.00 1.29
CA LEU A 252 6.68 -18.32 1.36
C LEU A 252 7.52 -17.36 2.22
N TYR A 253 7.00 -16.18 2.59
CA TYR A 253 7.69 -15.21 3.47
C TYR A 253 6.79 -14.63 4.58
N GLU A 254 5.58 -15.16 4.74
CA GLU A 254 4.68 -14.83 5.85
C GLU A 254 4.97 -15.70 7.07
N LEU A 255 4.67 -15.20 8.28
CA LEU A 255 4.69 -16.04 9.47
C LEU A 255 3.60 -17.13 9.35
N PRO A 256 3.89 -18.39 9.74
CA PRO A 256 2.96 -19.50 9.60
C PRO A 256 1.71 -19.26 10.46
N ARG A 257 0.57 -19.00 9.79
CA ARG A 257 -0.70 -18.65 10.41
C ARG A 257 -1.84 -19.54 9.90
N PRO A 258 -2.84 -19.89 10.72
CA PRO A 258 -4.11 -20.43 10.23
C PRO A 258 -4.74 -19.49 9.20
N THR A 259 -5.39 -20.06 8.20
CA THR A 259 -6.07 -19.31 7.14
C THR A 259 -7.42 -19.97 6.82
N LEU A 260 -8.25 -19.29 6.03
CA LEU A 260 -9.54 -19.77 5.55
C LEU A 260 -9.55 -19.73 4.02
N ALA A 261 -10.36 -20.58 3.37
CA ALA A 261 -10.53 -20.57 1.91
C ALA A 261 -11.05 -19.24 1.34
N LYS A 262 -11.51 -18.31 2.19
CA LYS A 262 -11.87 -16.93 1.84
C LYS A 262 -10.72 -15.91 1.96
N ILE A 263 -9.50 -16.35 2.25
CA ILE A 263 -8.28 -15.53 2.24
C ILE A 263 -7.41 -16.03 1.08
N VAL A 264 -7.08 -15.16 0.13
CA VAL A 264 -6.31 -15.52 -1.08
C VAL A 264 -5.09 -14.62 -1.18
N ASN A 265 -3.91 -15.22 -1.14
CA ASN A 265 -2.63 -14.53 -1.26
C ASN A 265 -2.32 -14.23 -2.74
N ILE A 266 -2.19 -12.95 -3.08
CA ILE A 266 -1.96 -12.44 -4.45
C ILE A 266 -0.78 -11.44 -4.52
N GLY A 267 0.19 -11.56 -3.61
CA GLY A 267 1.42 -10.77 -3.63
C GLY A 267 2.21 -10.95 -4.95
N GLY A 268 3.00 -9.94 -5.30
CA GLY A 268 3.71 -9.88 -6.59
C GLY A 268 2.85 -9.38 -7.76
N ILE A 269 1.51 -9.30 -7.64
CA ILE A 269 0.66 -8.72 -8.70
C ILE A 269 1.06 -7.27 -9.03
N GLY A 270 1.59 -6.53 -8.06
CA GLY A 270 2.16 -5.19 -8.21
C GLY A 270 3.43 -5.10 -9.08
N VAL A 271 4.25 -6.16 -9.08
CA VAL A 271 5.62 -6.21 -9.59
C VAL A 271 5.72 -7.26 -10.71
N GLN A 272 5.09 -6.98 -11.84
CA GLN A 272 5.04 -7.93 -12.96
C GLN A 272 6.35 -7.86 -13.77
N LEU A 273 7.12 -8.96 -13.80
CA LEU A 273 8.45 -9.05 -14.46
C LEU A 273 8.52 -8.39 -15.84
N LYS A 274 7.46 -8.52 -16.65
CA LYS A 274 7.34 -8.00 -18.03
C LYS A 274 7.33 -6.46 -18.14
N ASP A 275 7.10 -5.75 -17.04
CA ASP A 275 7.04 -4.29 -17.03
C ASP A 275 8.43 -3.65 -16.84
N SER A 276 9.45 -4.48 -16.60
CA SER A 276 10.85 -4.08 -16.55
C SER A 276 11.37 -3.60 -17.91
N ARG A 277 12.22 -2.58 -17.88
CA ARG A 277 12.73 -1.82 -19.03
C ARG A 277 14.23 -2.06 -19.18
N PRO A 278 14.80 -1.83 -20.39
CA PRO A 278 16.24 -1.63 -20.52
C PRO A 278 16.71 -0.52 -19.58
N LEU A 279 17.87 -0.71 -18.94
CA LEU A 279 18.47 0.31 -18.08
C LEU A 279 18.74 1.59 -18.89
N THR A 280 18.68 2.75 -18.23
CA THR A 280 19.19 3.98 -18.85
C THR A 280 20.69 3.87 -19.05
N LEU A 281 21.24 4.63 -20.01
CA LEU A 281 22.67 4.59 -20.36
C LEU A 281 23.60 4.76 -19.14
N GLU A 282 23.18 5.54 -18.14
CA GLU A 282 23.89 5.75 -16.87
C GLU A 282 24.02 4.46 -16.05
N PHE A 283 22.91 3.77 -15.77
CA PHE A 283 22.93 2.50 -15.05
C PHE A 283 23.57 1.38 -15.88
N GLN A 284 23.34 1.36 -17.20
CA GLN A 284 23.97 0.38 -18.09
C GLN A 284 25.50 0.51 -18.07
N GLN A 285 26.06 1.74 -18.11
CA GLN A 285 27.51 1.94 -18.04
C GLN A 285 28.14 1.50 -16.71
N ILE A 286 27.42 1.63 -15.59
CA ILE A 286 27.87 1.09 -14.28
C ILE A 286 27.93 -0.44 -14.35
N VAL A 287 26.84 -1.05 -14.81
CA VAL A 287 26.65 -2.49 -14.82
C VAL A 287 27.56 -3.19 -15.84
N ASP A 288 27.79 -2.61 -17.02
CA ASP A 288 28.68 -3.15 -18.05
C ASP A 288 30.13 -3.28 -17.55
N ARG A 289 30.60 -2.30 -16.77
CA ARG A 289 31.98 -2.22 -16.25
C ARG A 289 32.27 -3.14 -15.06
N SER A 290 31.24 -3.72 -14.44
CA SER A 290 31.35 -4.51 -13.21
C SER A 290 31.33 -6.02 -13.48
N GLU A 291 31.92 -6.83 -12.60
CA GLU A 291 31.73 -8.27 -12.61
C GLU A 291 30.36 -8.67 -12.04
N GLY A 292 29.87 -7.91 -11.05
CA GLY A 292 28.54 -8.08 -10.47
C GLY A 292 27.99 -6.79 -9.85
N LEU A 293 26.66 -6.68 -9.80
CA LEU A 293 25.95 -5.55 -9.21
C LEU A 293 25.34 -5.93 -7.86
N VAL A 294 25.48 -5.04 -6.88
CA VAL A 294 24.74 -5.05 -5.62
C VAL A 294 23.83 -3.83 -5.59
N VAL A 295 22.54 -4.04 -5.37
CA VAL A 295 21.56 -2.95 -5.17
C VAL A 295 21.41 -2.69 -3.67
N PHE A 296 21.25 -1.42 -3.28
CA PHE A 296 20.99 -1.02 -1.89
C PHE A 296 19.82 -0.03 -1.86
N SER A 297 18.74 -0.35 -1.15
CA SER A 297 17.56 0.52 -1.05
C SER A 297 16.73 0.23 0.20
N PHE A 298 16.61 1.23 1.09
CA PHE A 298 15.70 1.20 2.24
C PHE A 298 14.28 1.73 1.91
N GLY A 299 13.94 1.82 0.61
CA GLY A 299 12.58 2.16 0.18
C GLY A 299 12.18 3.62 0.45
N SER A 300 10.88 3.92 0.36
CA SER A 300 10.34 5.28 0.53
C SER A 300 10.23 5.74 1.99
N VAL A 301 10.05 4.81 2.94
CA VAL A 301 9.71 5.13 4.34
C VAL A 301 10.91 5.23 5.28
N ALA A 302 12.01 4.52 4.98
CA ALA A 302 13.26 4.58 5.75
C ALA A 302 14.34 5.27 4.90
N PRO A 303 14.49 6.60 4.95
CA PRO A 303 15.41 7.32 4.08
C PRO A 303 16.88 7.08 4.49
N SER A 304 17.69 6.57 3.56
CA SER A 304 19.05 6.06 3.82
C SER A 304 19.99 7.07 4.49
N HIS A 305 19.73 8.37 4.35
CA HIS A 305 20.56 9.43 4.92
C HIS A 305 20.37 9.67 6.43
N LEU A 306 19.29 9.17 7.03
CA LEU A 306 19.09 9.18 8.49
C LEU A 306 19.79 8.01 9.22
N MET A 307 20.41 7.09 8.46
CA MET A 307 21.20 5.99 8.99
C MET A 307 22.32 6.52 9.93
N PRO A 308 22.60 5.86 11.07
CA PRO A 308 23.70 6.20 11.95
C PRO A 308 25.05 6.28 11.21
N GLU A 309 25.87 7.24 11.60
CA GLU A 309 27.16 7.54 10.96
C GLU A 309 28.11 6.33 10.96
N THR A 310 28.15 5.58 12.06
CA THR A 310 28.93 4.33 12.18
C THR A 310 28.49 3.26 11.18
N TRP A 311 27.20 3.18 10.85
CA TRP A 311 26.67 2.22 9.88
C TRP A 311 26.99 2.67 8.44
N LYS A 312 26.87 3.97 8.15
CA LYS A 312 27.28 4.56 6.86
C LYS A 312 28.75 4.25 6.56
N ALA A 313 29.62 4.49 7.53
CA ALA A 313 31.04 4.16 7.45
C ALA A 313 31.27 2.67 7.19
N ALA A 314 30.66 1.79 8.00
CA ALA A 314 30.81 0.34 7.88
C ALA A 314 30.35 -0.21 6.51
N PHE A 315 29.26 0.31 5.94
CA PHE A 315 28.82 -0.07 4.60
C PHE A 315 29.82 0.40 3.52
N LEU A 316 30.25 1.66 3.53
CA LEU A 316 31.21 2.18 2.55
C LEU A 316 32.57 1.47 2.62
N GLU A 317 33.07 1.19 3.83
CA GLU A 317 34.28 0.40 4.05
C GLU A 317 34.12 -1.04 3.54
N SER A 318 32.99 -1.70 3.85
CA SER A 318 32.70 -3.04 3.34
C SER A 318 32.66 -3.07 1.81
N PHE A 319 32.02 -2.10 1.16
CA PHE A 319 31.92 -2.03 -0.30
C PHE A 319 33.27 -1.76 -0.98
N ALA A 320 34.17 -1.00 -0.33
CA ALA A 320 35.53 -0.75 -0.83
C ALA A 320 36.38 -2.03 -0.91
N HIS A 321 36.09 -3.06 -0.10
CA HIS A 321 36.79 -4.35 -0.14
C HIS A 321 36.43 -5.24 -1.35
N PHE A 322 35.38 -4.88 -2.13
CA PHE A 322 34.94 -5.62 -3.31
C PHE A 322 35.08 -4.79 -4.60
N PRO A 323 36.28 -4.42 -5.04
CA PRO A 323 36.50 -3.45 -6.13
C PRO A 323 35.94 -3.89 -7.49
N ASN A 324 35.73 -5.19 -7.70
CA ASN A 324 35.15 -5.76 -8.92
C ASN A 324 33.61 -5.68 -8.96
N LEU A 325 32.98 -5.43 -7.81
CA LEU A 325 31.53 -5.31 -7.66
C LEU A 325 31.11 -3.85 -7.58
N SER A 326 30.02 -3.50 -8.26
CA SER A 326 29.44 -2.15 -8.20
C SER A 326 28.25 -2.11 -7.26
N PHE A 327 28.19 -1.07 -6.44
CA PHE A 327 27.16 -0.89 -5.42
C PHE A 327 26.30 0.32 -5.78
N VAL A 328 25.05 0.08 -6.20
CA VAL A 328 24.10 1.14 -6.55
C VAL A 328 23.18 1.40 -5.37
N LEU A 329 23.42 2.52 -4.69
CA LEU A 329 22.73 2.93 -3.46
C LEU A 329 21.67 3.97 -3.78
N ARG A 330 20.44 3.72 -3.33
CA ARG A 330 19.47 4.81 -3.13
C ARG A 330 19.84 5.60 -1.88
N TYR A 331 20.16 6.88 -2.06
CA TYR A 331 20.60 7.80 -1.02
C TYR A 331 20.16 9.24 -1.33
N GLU A 332 19.35 9.84 -0.46
CA GLU A 332 18.77 11.17 -0.69
C GLU A 332 19.68 12.35 -0.25
N GLY A 333 20.61 12.08 0.67
CA GLY A 333 21.48 13.07 1.31
C GLY A 333 22.71 13.48 0.47
N THR A 334 23.56 14.32 1.05
CA THR A 334 24.78 14.84 0.39
C THR A 334 26.06 14.73 1.23
N ASP A 335 25.96 14.16 2.43
CA ASP A 335 27.00 14.00 3.45
C ASP A 335 28.03 12.88 3.17
N LEU A 336 27.84 12.12 2.08
CA LEU A 336 28.76 11.06 1.66
C LEU A 336 29.75 11.48 0.57
N LYS A 337 29.55 12.64 -0.08
CA LYS A 337 30.20 13.01 -1.36
C LYS A 337 31.72 12.83 -1.40
N ASP A 338 32.41 13.27 -0.35
CA ASP A 338 33.87 13.34 -0.33
C ASP A 338 34.55 12.04 0.14
N ARG A 339 33.75 10.97 0.34
CA ARG A 339 34.17 9.68 0.93
C ARG A 339 33.58 8.45 0.24
N ILE A 340 33.09 8.60 -1.00
CA ILE A 340 32.50 7.50 -1.78
C ILE A 340 33.62 6.62 -2.38
N PRO A 341 33.64 5.29 -2.13
CA PRO A 341 34.53 4.36 -2.84
C PRO A 341 34.27 4.37 -4.36
N LYS A 342 35.31 4.11 -5.17
CA LYS A 342 35.24 4.20 -6.65
C LYS A 342 34.18 3.32 -7.32
N ASN A 343 33.74 2.27 -6.63
CA ASN A 343 32.76 1.28 -7.06
C ASN A 343 31.36 1.48 -6.44
N VAL A 344 31.16 2.54 -5.65
CA VAL A 344 29.88 2.90 -5.02
C VAL A 344 29.27 4.08 -5.78
N TYR A 345 27.98 3.99 -6.11
CA TYR A 345 27.24 4.98 -6.89
C TYR A 345 25.96 5.39 -6.13
N LEU A 346 25.85 6.67 -5.80
CA LEU A 346 24.74 7.21 -5.00
C LEU A 346 23.70 7.91 -5.88
N PHE A 347 22.42 7.55 -5.72
CA PHE A 347 21.31 8.12 -6.47
C PHE A 347 20.13 8.46 -5.56
N LYS A 348 19.48 9.61 -5.77
CA LYS A 348 18.24 9.94 -5.04
C LYS A 348 17.07 9.02 -5.40
N TRP A 349 17.09 8.43 -6.59
CA TRP A 349 16.12 7.45 -7.05
C TRP A 349 16.80 6.44 -7.98
N ILE A 350 16.39 5.17 -7.90
CA ILE A 350 16.93 4.09 -8.75
C ILE A 350 15.78 3.32 -9.41
N PRO A 351 15.96 2.78 -10.64
CA PRO A 351 15.00 1.87 -11.25
C PRO A 351 15.13 0.48 -10.63
N GLN A 352 14.68 0.34 -9.37
CA GLN A 352 14.94 -0.83 -8.51
C GLN A 352 14.59 -2.16 -9.20
N ALA A 353 13.40 -2.26 -9.81
CA ALA A 353 12.97 -3.48 -10.50
C ALA A 353 13.85 -3.86 -11.71
N ASP A 354 14.36 -2.87 -12.45
CA ASP A 354 15.21 -3.09 -13.63
C ASP A 354 16.63 -3.49 -13.24
N LEU A 355 17.17 -2.88 -12.17
CA LEU A 355 18.45 -3.27 -11.60
C LEU A 355 18.38 -4.67 -11.00
N LEU A 356 17.35 -4.99 -10.21
CA LEU A 356 17.18 -6.33 -9.63
C LEU A 356 16.98 -7.43 -10.68
N ARG A 357 16.39 -7.10 -11.84
CA ARG A 357 16.23 -8.04 -12.95
C ARG A 357 17.51 -8.23 -13.79
N HIS A 358 18.49 -7.34 -13.71
CA HIS A 358 19.66 -7.40 -14.59
C HIS A 358 20.52 -8.66 -14.31
N PRO A 359 20.97 -9.44 -15.32
CA PRO A 359 21.66 -10.73 -15.10
C PRO A 359 22.99 -10.68 -14.32
N LYS A 360 23.59 -9.50 -14.15
CA LYS A 360 24.78 -9.28 -13.30
C LYS A 360 24.43 -9.00 -11.83
N THR A 361 23.17 -8.85 -11.46
CA THR A 361 22.78 -8.46 -10.11
C THR A 361 22.77 -9.68 -9.20
N ILE A 362 23.67 -9.68 -8.21
CA ILE A 362 23.97 -10.83 -7.36
C ILE A 362 23.45 -10.69 -5.93
N ALA A 363 23.14 -9.47 -5.48
CA ALA A 363 22.61 -9.22 -4.14
C ALA A 363 21.76 -7.94 -4.07
N PHE A 364 20.84 -7.94 -3.10
CA PHE A 364 20.03 -6.78 -2.75
C PHE A 364 20.07 -6.56 -1.23
N ILE A 365 20.49 -5.36 -0.82
CA ILE A 365 20.46 -4.91 0.58
C ILE A 365 19.23 -4.02 0.77
N SER A 366 18.29 -4.43 1.61
CA SER A 366 17.04 -3.70 1.85
C SER A 366 16.56 -3.80 3.30
N HIS A 367 15.60 -2.94 3.65
CA HIS A 367 14.97 -2.86 4.98
C HIS A 367 13.82 -3.88 5.20
N GLY A 368 13.57 -4.79 4.26
CA GLY A 368 12.50 -5.80 4.36
C GLY A 368 11.10 -5.37 3.88
N GLY A 369 10.92 -4.15 3.35
CA GLY A 369 9.62 -3.71 2.84
C GLY A 369 9.04 -4.60 1.73
N TYR A 370 7.74 -4.88 1.75
CA TYR A 370 7.15 -6.03 1.03
C TYR A 370 7.35 -6.06 -0.49
N ASN A 371 7.29 -4.93 -1.22
CA ASN A 371 7.61 -4.88 -2.67
C ASN A 371 9.09 -4.54 -2.97
N SER A 372 9.96 -4.76 -1.98
CA SER A 372 11.37 -5.11 -2.18
C SER A 372 11.62 -6.62 -2.01
N LEU A 373 10.66 -7.38 -1.43
CA LEU A 373 10.70 -8.84 -1.31
C LEU A 373 9.89 -9.54 -2.42
N GLN A 374 8.86 -8.88 -2.95
CA GLN A 374 8.07 -9.24 -4.14
C GLN A 374 8.68 -8.67 -5.42
#